data_AF-A0A9W9RSV8-F1
#
_entry.id   AF-A0A9W9RSV8-F1
#
_cell.length_a   1.000
_cell.length_b   1.000
_cell.length_c   1.000
_cell.angle_alpha   90.00
_cell.angle_beta   90.00
_cell.angle_gamma   90.00
#
_symmetry.space_group_name_H-M   'P 1'
#
loop_
_entity.id
_entity.type
_entity.pdbx_description
1 polymer ?
#
loop_
_entity_poly.entity_id
_entity_poly.type
_entity_poly.pdbx_seq_one_letter_code
_entity_poly.pdbx_strand_id
1 'polypeptide(L)'
;MQANNGDFRATIGKLQISESEASLRWIYYHSKLQKGDGVILEASSGPELAQHIKDIAQGLLPAETVKELDLFCRRLRGGQKA
;
A
#
# COMPACT_ATOMS: atom_id res chain seq x y z
N MET A 1 -16.80 -21.50 -7.54
CA MET A 1 -17.30 -20.15 -7.21
C MET A 1 -16.11 -19.19 -7.28
N GLN A 2 -16.01 -18.40 -8.35
CA GLN A 2 -14.97 -17.37 -8.44
C GLN A 2 -15.41 -16.22 -7.54
N ALA A 3 -14.62 -15.92 -6.51
CA ALA A 3 -14.91 -14.81 -5.61
C ALA A 3 -14.81 -13.50 -6.40
N ASN A 4 -15.93 -12.78 -6.47
CA ASN A 4 -15.99 -11.41 -6.99
C ASN A 4 -15.26 -10.51 -5.99
N ASN A 5 -13.94 -10.56 -6.04
CA ASN A 5 -13.02 -9.89 -5.14
C ASN A 5 -12.62 -8.57 -5.79
N GLY A 6 -12.72 -7.46 -5.05
CA GLY A 6 -12.29 -6.15 -5.54
C GLY A 6 -10.86 -6.22 -6.09
N ASP A 7 -10.66 -5.52 -7.20
CA ASP A 7 -9.34 -5.32 -7.77
C ASP A 7 -8.72 -4.09 -7.12
N PHE A 8 -7.64 -4.30 -6.38
CA PHE A 8 -6.83 -3.23 -5.78
C PHE A 8 -6.48 -2.17 -6.83
N ARG A 9 -6.09 -2.60 -8.04
CA ARG A 9 -5.72 -1.70 -9.14
C ARG A 9 -6.89 -0.84 -9.60
N ALA A 10 -8.07 -1.45 -9.74
CA ALA A 10 -9.29 -0.69 -10.05
C ALA A 10 -9.63 0.31 -8.94
N THR A 11 -9.39 -0.04 -7.69
CA THR A 11 -9.69 0.81 -6.52
C THR A 11 -8.77 2.03 -6.45
N ILE A 12 -7.45 1.84 -6.63
CA ILE A 12 -6.51 2.98 -6.69
C ILE A 12 -6.66 3.79 -7.98
N GLY A 13 -7.11 3.18 -9.06
CA GLY A 13 -7.39 3.86 -10.32
C GLY A 13 -8.45 4.96 -10.16
N LYS A 14 -9.47 4.74 -9.30
CA LYS A 14 -10.46 5.76 -8.93
C LYS A 14 -9.85 6.97 -8.20
N LEU A 15 -8.74 6.76 -7.50
CA LEU A 15 -8.01 7.80 -6.75
C LEU A 15 -6.93 8.49 -7.58
N GLN A 16 -6.65 7.99 -8.80
CA GLN A 16 -5.60 8.47 -9.68
C GLN A 16 -4.20 8.47 -9.02
N ILE A 17 -3.96 7.55 -8.09
CA ILE A 17 -2.68 7.37 -7.41
C ILE A 17 -1.95 6.16 -7.97
N SER A 18 -0.62 6.16 -7.86
CA SER A 18 0.20 5.04 -8.31
C SER A 18 0.09 3.82 -7.37
N GLU A 19 0.46 2.63 -7.85
CA GLU A 19 0.61 1.44 -7.01
C GLU A 19 1.64 1.67 -5.89
N SER A 20 2.72 2.41 -6.18
CA SER A 20 3.76 2.75 -5.20
C SER A 20 3.22 3.65 -4.10
N GLU A 21 2.55 4.75 -4.47
CA GLU A 21 1.94 5.69 -3.51
C GLU A 21 0.96 4.96 -2.59
N ALA A 22 0.05 4.17 -3.16
CA ALA A 22 -0.92 3.42 -2.38
C ALA A 22 -0.25 2.42 -1.42
N SER A 23 0.80 1.73 -1.89
CA SER A 23 1.55 0.77 -1.07
C SER A 23 2.29 1.47 0.07
N LEU A 24 2.98 2.57 -0.21
CA LEU A 24 3.73 3.35 0.77
C LEU A 24 2.82 3.92 1.86
N ARG A 25 1.69 4.51 1.46
CA ARG A 25 0.67 5.03 2.40
C ARG A 25 0.07 3.90 3.24
N TRP A 26 -0.19 2.73 2.66
CA TRP A 26 -0.70 1.58 3.41
C TRP A 26 0.33 1.04 4.41
N ILE A 27 1.58 0.88 4.00
CA ILE A 27 2.66 0.42 4.89
C ILE A 27 2.77 1.38 6.09
N TYR A 28 2.81 2.68 5.84
CA TYR A 28 3.06 3.66 6.91
C TYR A 28 1.88 3.83 7.87
N TYR A 29 0.63 3.85 7.38
CA TYR A 29 -0.53 4.21 8.21
C TYR A 29 -1.46 3.05 8.57
N HIS A 30 -1.47 1.97 7.80
CA HIS A 30 -2.50 0.91 7.90
C HIS A 30 -1.93 -0.48 8.17
N SER A 31 -0.60 -0.64 8.05
CA SER A 31 0.05 -1.90 8.40
C SER A 31 0.14 -2.09 9.91
N LYS A 32 0.88 -3.11 10.34
CA LYS A 32 1.02 -3.47 11.77
C LYS A 32 2.08 -2.68 12.52
N LEU A 33 2.59 -1.58 11.95
CA LEU A 33 3.60 -0.74 12.60
C LEU A 33 3.08 -0.23 13.95
N GLN A 34 3.93 -0.30 14.96
CA GLN A 34 3.71 0.22 16.29
C GLN A 34 4.58 1.47 16.52
N LYS A 35 4.32 2.17 17.63
CA LYS A 35 5.16 3.31 18.02
C LYS A 35 6.60 2.83 18.23
N GLY A 36 7.53 3.43 17.48
CA GLY A 36 8.94 3.07 17.51
C GLY A 36 9.38 2.26 16.29
N ASP A 37 8.44 1.67 15.54
CA ASP A 37 8.75 1.03 14.27
C ASP A 37 8.99 2.08 13.17
N GLY A 38 9.79 1.70 12.18
CA GLY A 38 10.11 2.54 11.03
C GLY A 38 10.00 1.79 9.72
N VAL A 39 9.85 2.53 8.63
CA VAL A 39 9.88 2.01 7.27
C VAL A 39 11.21 2.42 6.64
N ILE A 40 11.97 1.44 6.14
CA ILE A 40 13.17 1.71 5.35
C ILE A 40 12.73 1.92 3.90
N LEU A 41 13.06 3.07 3.34
CA LEU A 41 12.79 3.40 1.95
C LEU A 41 14.03 3.13 1.10
N GLU A 42 13.89 2.21 0.15
CA GLU A 42 14.83 2.06 -0.94
C GLU A 42 14.33 2.87 -2.14
N ALA A 43 15.24 3.56 -2.82
CA ALA A 43 14.98 4.27 -4.06
C ALA A 43 16.25 4.23 -4.92
N SER A 44 16.07 4.17 -6.23
CA SER A 44 17.15 4.20 -7.22
C SER A 44 17.79 5.58 -7.36
N SER A 45 17.11 6.64 -6.91
CA SER A 45 17.59 8.03 -7.03
C SER A 45 17.03 8.97 -5.95
N GLY A 46 17.68 10.12 -5.78
CA GLY A 46 17.20 11.18 -4.87
C GLY A 46 15.80 11.71 -5.20
N PRO A 47 15.47 12.00 -6.48
CA PRO A 47 14.11 12.40 -6.86
C PRO A 47 13.04 11.35 -6.56
N GLU A 48 13.34 10.07 -6.78
CA GLU A 48 12.42 8.98 -6.45
C GLU A 48 12.20 8.87 -4.94
N LEU A 49 13.26 8.95 -4.13
CA LEU A 49 13.14 9.01 -2.68
C LEU A 49 12.29 10.20 -2.22
N ALA A 50 12.51 11.38 -2.80
CA ALA A 50 11.72 12.56 -2.49
C ALA A 50 10.24 12.38 -2.86
N GLN A 51 9.94 11.66 -3.95
CA GLN A 51 8.57 11.31 -4.32
C GLN A 51 7.96 10.32 -3.31
N HIS A 52 8.68 9.28 -2.91
CA HIS A 52 8.20 8.35 -1.87
C HIS A 52 7.84 9.06 -0.55
N ILE A 53 8.65 10.04 -0.13
CA ILE A 53 8.37 10.86 1.05
C ILE A 53 7.09 11.70 0.85
N LYS A 54 6.91 12.33 -0.33
CA LYS A 54 5.71 13.10 -0.64
C LYS A 54 4.45 12.25 -0.69
N ASP A 55 4.56 11.03 -1.22
CA ASP A 55 3.48 10.05 -1.30
C ASP A 55 3.02 9.62 0.09
N ILE A 56 3.97 9.29 0.98
CA ILE A 56 3.66 8.99 2.39
C ILE A 56 2.99 10.20 3.06
N ALA A 57 3.47 11.41 2.82
CA ALA A 57 2.90 12.62 3.42
C ALA A 57 1.43 12.88 3.03
N GLN A 58 0.89 12.23 1.98
CA GLN A 58 -0.54 12.30 1.64
C GLN A 58 -1.45 11.64 2.69
N GLY A 59 -0.90 10.88 3.64
CA GLY A 59 -1.64 10.39 4.79
C GLY A 59 -2.52 9.18 4.51
N LEU A 60 -3.62 9.08 5.28
CA LEU A 60 -4.55 7.96 5.29
C LEU A 60 -5.15 7.71 3.89
N LEU A 61 -5.40 6.45 3.58
CA LEU A 61 -6.15 6.03 2.41
C LEU A 61 -7.64 5.90 2.77
N PRO A 62 -8.56 6.03 1.79
CA PRO A 62 -9.97 5.75 2.00
C PRO A 62 -10.20 4.31 2.47
N ALA A 63 -11.23 4.10 3.30
CA ALA A 63 -11.52 2.79 3.91
C ALA A 63 -11.72 1.66 2.90
N GLU A 64 -12.35 1.94 1.74
CA GLU A 64 -12.49 0.97 0.64
C GLU A 64 -11.12 0.51 0.12
N THR A 65 -10.21 1.46 -0.12
CA THR A 65 -8.84 1.20 -0.58
C THR A 65 -8.05 0.41 0.45
N VAL A 66 -8.15 0.76 1.73
CA VAL A 66 -7.49 0.03 2.82
C VAL A 66 -7.98 -1.42 2.88
N LYS A 67 -9.29 -1.64 2.76
CA LYS A 67 -9.88 -2.99 2.77
C LYS A 67 -9.35 -3.86 1.64
N GLU A 68 -9.26 -3.32 0.42
CA GLU A 68 -8.77 -4.09 -0.73
C GLU A 68 -7.26 -4.37 -0.64
N LEU A 69 -6.47 -3.40 -0.16
CA LEU A 69 -5.04 -3.60 0.13
C LEU A 69 -4.81 -4.66 1.22
N ASP A 70 -5.60 -4.63 2.30
CA ASP A 70 -5.57 -5.63 3.35
C ASP A 70 -5.80 -7.04 2.80
N LEU A 71 -6.83 -7.20 1.96
CA LEU A 71 -7.15 -8.47 1.32
C LEU A 71 -6.03 -8.91 0.38
N PHE A 72 -5.48 -8.00 -0.42
CA PHE A 72 -4.36 -8.26 -1.31
C PHE A 72 -3.12 -8.74 -0.54
N CYS A 73 -2.70 -8.00 0.51
CA CYS A 73 -1.56 -8.38 1.34
C CYS A 73 -1.78 -9.71 2.08
N ARG A 74 -3.01 -10.02 2.52
CA ARG A 74 -3.33 -11.33 3.12
C ARG A 74 -3.18 -12.47 2.11
N ARG A 75 -3.59 -12.27 0.86
CA ARG A 75 -3.43 -13.27 -0.22
C ARG A 75 -1.96 -13.54 -0.51
N LEU A 76 -1.13 -12.49 -0.60
CA LEU A 76 0.32 -12.65 -0.82
C LEU A 76 0.98 -13.47 0.30
N ARG A 77 0.61 -13.22 1.56
CA ARG A 77 1.12 -14.00 2.72
C ARG A 77 0.66 -15.46 2.72
N GLY A 78 -0.55 -15.74 2.25
CA GLY A 78 -1.06 -17.12 2.12
C GLY A 78 -0.49 -17.92 0.95
N GLY A 79 0.26 -17.26 0.04
CA GLY A 79 0.90 -17.88 -1.12
C GLY A 79 2.38 -18.27 -0.93
N GLN A 80 3.01 -17.87 0.18
CA GLN A 80 4.34 -18.36 0.56
C GLN A 80 4.19 -19.79 1.09
N LYS A 81 4.44 -20.79 0.25
CA LYS A 81 4.73 -22.15 0.73
C LYS A 81 6.05 -22.11 1.50
N ALA A 82 6.03 -22.63 2.72
CA ALA A 82 7.21 -22.99 3.49
C ALA A 82 8.06 -24.04 2.76
#